data_AF-A0A7S0LI02-F1
#
_entry.id   AF-A0A7S0LI02-F1
#
_cell.length_a   1.000
_cell.length_b   1.000
_cell.length_c   1.000
_cell.angle_alpha   90.00
_cell.angle_beta   90.00
_cell.angle_gamma   90.00
#
_symmetry.space_group_name_H-M   'P 1'
#
loop_
_entity.id
_entity.type
_entity.pdbx_description
1 polymer ?
#
loop_
_entity_poly.entity_id
_entity_poly.type
_entity_poly.pdbx_seq_one_letter_code
_entity_poly.pdbx_strand_id
1 'polypeptide(L)'
;RVLHGMRREYTLAEFKRVADVLLEAVPELLLATDIIAGFPGETEEDHQKTLALVRQYRFPVLNISQFYPRPGTPAARMKRVPTHVVKERTRELTALFQSYSTFDHLLHKTIDVLVTDSTVLSRPGAPPQLIAHNKGYVQVLLPYKEEYMGCRLRVRVTATSKFYVLADVLELLTLAPSQQPYTPNTKMAEEVRTQAAVAAFGVAVETAVEAVAEA
;
A
#
# COMPACT_ATOMS: atom_id res chain seq x y z
N ARG A 1 15.52 -5.67 22.04
CA ARG A 1 16.93 -5.96 21.66
C ARG A 1 17.15 -5.86 20.15
N VAL A 2 16.55 -6.73 19.33
CA VAL A 2 16.71 -6.68 17.85
C VAL A 2 16.32 -5.32 17.26
N LEU A 3 15.15 -4.77 17.61
CA LEU A 3 14.72 -3.44 17.15
C LEU A 3 15.74 -2.34 17.45
N HIS A 4 16.32 -2.33 18.65
CA HIS A 4 17.38 -1.40 19.01
C HIS A 4 18.67 -1.64 18.20
N GLY A 5 19.06 -2.90 17.97
CA GLY A 5 20.18 -3.25 17.08
C GLY A 5 19.96 -2.79 15.63
N MET A 6 18.72 -2.77 15.18
CA MET A 6 18.28 -2.22 13.89
C MET A 6 18.13 -0.69 13.90
N ARG A 7 18.49 -0.01 15.00
CA ARG A 7 18.32 1.43 15.23
C ARG A 7 16.88 1.91 15.05
N ARG A 8 15.90 1.12 15.49
CA ARG A 8 14.51 1.57 15.63
C ARG A 8 14.36 2.33 16.94
N GLU A 9 13.77 3.52 16.85
CA GLU A 9 13.53 4.43 17.99
C GLU A 9 12.22 4.11 18.74
N TYR A 10 11.73 2.88 18.59
CA TYR A 10 10.52 2.40 19.25
C TYR A 10 10.71 0.96 19.73
N THR A 11 9.91 0.61 20.72
CA THR A 11 9.79 -0.70 21.33
C THR A 11 8.64 -1.48 20.72
N LEU A 12 8.63 -2.80 20.98
CA LEU A 12 7.50 -3.64 20.60
C LEU A 12 6.18 -3.18 21.25
N ALA A 13 6.24 -2.70 22.50
CA ALA A 13 5.05 -2.23 23.21
C ALA A 13 4.46 -0.96 22.58
N GLU A 14 5.31 -0.02 22.14
CA GLU A 14 4.88 1.19 21.44
C GLU A 14 4.29 0.86 20.07
N PHE A 15 4.92 -0.05 19.32
CA PHE A 15 4.34 -0.55 18.07
C PHE A 15 2.92 -1.11 18.30
N LYS A 16 2.77 -1.98 19.31
CA LYS A 16 1.46 -2.58 19.63
C LYS A 16 0.42 -1.52 19.96
N ARG A 17 0.77 -0.57 20.82
CA ARG A 17 -0.12 0.54 21.20
C ARG A 17 -0.64 1.30 19.97
N VAL A 18 0.26 1.68 19.06
CA VAL A 18 -0.13 2.42 17.85
C VAL A 18 -0.96 1.54 16.92
N ALA A 19 -0.56 0.29 16.70
CA ALA A 19 -1.29 -0.66 15.87
C ALA A 19 -2.71 -0.90 16.38
N ASP A 20 -2.87 -1.12 17.68
CA ASP A 20 -4.16 -1.39 18.32
C ASP A 20 -5.09 -0.17 18.19
N VAL A 21 -4.58 1.04 18.49
CA VAL A 21 -5.35 2.29 18.34
C VAL A 21 -5.80 2.51 16.89
N LEU A 22 -4.92 2.28 15.92
CA LEU A 22 -5.26 2.47 14.51
C LEU A 22 -6.29 1.46 14.01
N LEU A 23 -6.16 0.19 14.41
CA LEU A 23 -7.11 -0.87 14.07
C LEU A 23 -8.49 -0.63 14.70
N GLU A 24 -8.55 -0.02 15.89
CA GLU A 24 -9.81 0.35 16.54
C GLU A 24 -10.45 1.59 15.90
N ALA A 25 -9.65 2.62 15.60
CA ALA A 25 -10.15 3.91 15.15
C ALA A 25 -10.48 3.99 13.65
N VAL A 26 -9.85 3.15 12.82
CA VAL A 26 -10.00 3.20 11.36
C VAL A 26 -10.62 1.90 10.85
N PRO A 27 -11.92 1.89 10.54
CA PRO A 27 -12.59 0.73 9.95
C PRO A 27 -11.89 0.27 8.67
N GLU A 28 -11.78 -1.04 8.49
CA GLU A 28 -11.17 -1.68 7.31
C GLU A 28 -9.67 -1.40 7.11
N LEU A 29 -8.99 -0.82 8.09
CA LEU A 29 -7.54 -0.66 8.06
C LEU A 29 -6.85 -2.02 8.04
N LEU A 30 -5.89 -2.18 7.13
CA LEU A 30 -5.03 -3.34 7.07
C LEU A 30 -3.60 -2.94 7.42
N LEU A 31 -2.96 -3.76 8.26
CA LEU A 31 -1.54 -3.60 8.59
C LEU A 31 -0.69 -4.49 7.70
N ALA A 32 0.17 -3.86 6.91
CA ALA A 32 1.24 -4.53 6.17
C ALA A 32 2.55 -4.41 6.94
N THR A 33 3.39 -5.43 6.91
CA THR A 33 4.70 -5.37 7.58
C THR A 33 5.78 -6.22 6.91
N ASP A 34 7.02 -5.75 7.02
CA ASP A 34 8.22 -6.47 6.58
C ASP A 34 8.98 -7.01 7.79
N ILE A 35 9.27 -8.31 7.77
CA ILE A 35 10.07 -8.99 8.80
C ILE A 35 11.38 -9.47 8.18
N ILE A 36 12.48 -9.16 8.85
CA ILE A 36 13.82 -9.64 8.52
C ILE A 36 14.19 -10.72 9.53
N ALA A 37 14.24 -11.98 9.09
CA ALA A 37 14.72 -13.11 9.88
C ALA A 37 16.25 -13.16 9.89
N GLY A 38 16.85 -13.49 11.04
CA GLY A 38 18.29 -13.71 11.14
C GLY A 38 19.11 -12.43 11.29
N PHE A 39 18.52 -11.34 11.81
CA PHE A 39 19.30 -10.15 12.14
C PHE A 39 20.49 -10.51 13.05
N PRO A 40 21.70 -9.96 12.85
CA PRO A 40 22.86 -10.33 13.67
C PRO A 40 22.60 -10.17 15.17
N GLY A 41 22.82 -11.24 15.93
CA GLY A 41 22.56 -11.31 17.37
C GLY A 41 21.13 -11.72 17.77
N GLU A 42 20.22 -11.97 16.82
CA GLU A 42 18.88 -12.51 17.09
C GLU A 42 18.94 -13.90 17.75
N THR A 43 18.35 -14.03 18.94
CA THR A 43 18.24 -15.30 19.68
C THR A 43 16.89 -15.95 19.42
N GLU A 44 16.73 -17.15 19.96
CA GLU A 44 15.49 -17.89 19.84
C GLU A 44 14.31 -17.19 20.52
N GLU A 45 14.52 -16.57 21.68
CA GLU A 45 13.47 -15.83 22.37
C GLU A 45 12.99 -14.60 21.58
N ASP A 46 13.89 -13.96 20.82
CA ASP A 46 13.52 -12.83 19.96
C ASP A 46 12.72 -13.31 18.74
N HIS A 47 13.09 -14.46 18.15
CA HIS A 47 12.32 -15.08 17.07
C HIS A 47 10.92 -15.52 17.54
N GLN A 48 10.81 -16.13 18.72
CA GLN A 48 9.51 -16.51 19.29
C GLN A 48 8.61 -15.30 19.57
N LYS A 49 9.18 -14.15 19.98
CA LYS A 49 8.42 -12.89 20.12
C LYS A 49 7.91 -12.39 18.77
N THR A 50 8.70 -12.53 17.71
CA THR A 50 8.29 -12.20 16.34
C THR A 50 7.13 -13.10 15.89
N LEU A 51 7.21 -14.41 16.10
CA LEU A 51 6.11 -15.34 15.81
C LEU A 51 4.84 -15.00 16.61
N ALA A 52 4.98 -14.66 17.90
CA ALA A 52 3.86 -14.24 18.73
C ALA A 52 3.20 -12.95 18.21
N LEU A 53 3.99 -11.99 17.71
CA LEU A 53 3.47 -10.77 17.09
C LEU A 53 2.65 -11.09 15.84
N VAL A 54 3.18 -11.94 14.95
CA VAL A 54 2.48 -12.35 13.74
C VAL A 54 1.19 -13.12 14.06
N ARG A 55 1.21 -14.00 15.08
CA ARG A 55 0.00 -14.69 15.58
C ARG A 55 -1.06 -13.72 16.10
N GLN A 56 -0.64 -12.69 16.82
CA GLN A 56 -1.54 -11.70 17.42
C GLN A 56 -2.24 -10.87 16.34
N TYR A 57 -1.49 -10.29 15.41
CA TYR A 57 -2.04 -9.34 14.44
C TYR A 57 -2.56 -9.97 13.15
N ARG A 58 -2.17 -11.22 12.85
CA ARG A 58 -2.55 -11.96 11.63
C ARG A 58 -2.47 -11.06 10.38
N PHE A 59 -1.33 -10.39 10.21
CA PHE A 59 -1.10 -9.40 9.16
C PHE A 59 -1.59 -9.89 7.78
N PRO A 60 -2.46 -9.13 7.08
CA PRO A 60 -2.91 -9.46 5.73
C PRO A 60 -1.76 -9.49 4.71
N VAL A 61 -0.79 -8.58 4.88
CA VAL A 61 0.40 -8.47 4.03
C VAL A 61 1.63 -8.61 4.91
N LEU A 62 2.38 -9.70 4.71
CA LEU A 62 3.58 -10.00 5.49
C LEU A 62 4.71 -10.39 4.55
N ASN A 63 5.71 -9.51 4.45
CA ASN A 63 6.91 -9.77 3.66
C ASN A 63 7.99 -10.35 4.56
N ILE A 64 8.46 -11.55 4.25
CA ILE A 64 9.47 -12.24 5.05
C ILE A 64 10.76 -12.30 4.24
N SER A 65 11.81 -11.68 4.75
CA SER A 65 13.13 -11.63 4.13
C SER A 65 14.18 -12.17 5.07
N GLN A 66 15.30 -12.64 4.52
CA GLN A 66 16.48 -13.01 5.31
C GLN A 66 17.41 -11.82 5.43
N PHE A 67 18.09 -11.68 6.58
CA PHE A 67 19.10 -10.66 6.74
C PHE A 67 20.22 -10.82 5.70
N TYR A 68 20.42 -9.76 4.92
CA TYR A 68 21.52 -9.63 3.99
C TYR A 68 22.43 -8.47 4.40
N PRO A 69 23.73 -8.72 4.68
CA PRO A 69 24.64 -7.66 5.10
C PRO A 69 24.88 -6.69 3.95
N ARG A 70 24.55 -5.42 4.16
CA ARG A 70 24.83 -4.34 3.20
C ARG A 70 26.19 -3.70 3.53
N PRO A 71 27.15 -3.62 2.58
CA PRO A 71 28.44 -2.98 2.81
C PRO A 71 28.30 -1.58 3.43
N GLY A 72 29.19 -1.24 4.37
CA GLY A 72 29.18 0.05 5.08
C GLY A 72 28.26 0.14 6.29
N THR A 73 27.31 -0.79 6.47
CA THR A 73 26.41 -0.75 7.65
C THR A 73 27.07 -1.31 8.91
N PRO A 74 26.69 -0.84 10.12
CA PRO A 74 27.14 -1.45 11.38
C PRO A 74 26.81 -2.95 11.47
N ALA A 75 25.61 -3.33 10.99
CA ALA A 75 25.15 -4.72 11.01
C ALA A 75 25.99 -5.65 10.14
N ALA A 76 26.65 -5.15 9.09
CA ALA A 76 27.53 -5.96 8.26
C ALA A 76 28.78 -6.49 9.00
N ARG A 77 29.20 -5.81 10.09
CA ARG A 77 30.35 -6.22 10.91
C ARG A 77 29.97 -7.11 12.10
N MET A 78 28.68 -7.34 12.33
CA MET A 78 28.20 -8.11 13.48
C MET A 78 28.28 -9.62 13.21
N LYS A 79 28.42 -10.41 14.29
CA LYS A 79 28.40 -11.88 14.20
C LYS A 79 27.03 -12.36 13.68
N ARG A 80 27.04 -13.06 12.56
CA ARG A 80 25.83 -13.55 11.89
C ARG A 80 25.22 -14.73 12.63
N VAL A 81 23.90 -14.83 12.56
CA VAL A 81 23.17 -16.05 12.91
C VAL A 81 23.52 -17.13 11.87
N PRO A 82 23.75 -18.40 12.28
CA PRO A 82 24.04 -19.48 11.34
C PRO A 82 22.96 -19.63 10.26
N THR A 83 23.38 -19.85 9.01
CA THR A 83 22.47 -19.88 7.86
C THR A 83 21.33 -20.90 8.00
N HIS A 84 21.58 -22.06 8.60
CA HIS A 84 20.53 -23.08 8.80
C HIS A 84 19.42 -22.58 9.74
N VAL A 85 19.78 -21.89 10.82
CA VAL A 85 18.82 -21.26 11.75
C VAL A 85 18.00 -20.18 11.03
N VAL A 86 18.63 -19.32 10.22
CA VAL A 86 17.90 -18.28 9.47
C VAL A 86 16.90 -18.89 8.49
N LYS A 87 17.27 -19.99 7.81
CA LYS A 87 16.37 -20.73 6.91
C LYS A 87 15.19 -21.34 7.67
N GLU A 88 15.44 -21.96 8.82
CA GLU A 88 14.39 -22.51 9.69
C GLU A 88 13.40 -21.44 10.13
N ARG A 89 13.90 -20.31 10.66
CA ARG A 89 13.06 -19.17 11.07
C ARG A 89 12.19 -18.61 9.95
N THR A 90 12.75 -18.49 8.76
CA THR A 90 12.02 -18.03 7.56
C THR A 90 10.91 -19.02 7.20
N ARG A 91 11.19 -20.33 7.28
CA ARG A 91 10.22 -21.40 7.02
C ARG A 91 9.09 -21.35 8.05
N GLU A 92 9.39 -21.16 9.33
CA GLU A 92 8.38 -21.06 10.39
C GLU A 92 7.49 -19.82 10.22
N LEU A 93 8.08 -18.65 9.94
CA LEU A 93 7.31 -17.43 9.67
C LEU A 93 6.41 -17.61 8.45
N THR A 94 6.93 -18.24 7.38
CA THR A 94 6.16 -18.52 6.17
C THR A 94 5.02 -19.50 6.47
N ALA A 95 5.29 -20.58 7.20
CA ALA A 95 4.28 -21.56 7.57
C ALA A 95 3.19 -20.94 8.46
N LEU A 96 3.57 -20.09 9.41
CA LEU A 96 2.63 -19.34 10.23
C LEU A 96 1.80 -18.38 9.38
N PHE A 97 2.41 -17.65 8.45
CA PHE A 97 1.66 -16.78 7.54
C PHE A 97 0.64 -17.60 6.75
N GLN A 98 1.03 -18.75 6.20
CA GLN A 98 0.13 -19.61 5.42
C GLN A 98 -0.97 -20.28 6.26
N SER A 99 -0.82 -20.39 7.59
CA SER A 99 -1.80 -21.09 8.43
C SER A 99 -3.07 -20.28 8.71
N TYR A 100 -3.08 -18.99 8.38
CA TYR A 100 -4.24 -18.13 8.60
C TYR A 100 -4.77 -17.49 7.32
N SER A 101 -6.09 -17.32 7.28
CA SER A 101 -6.79 -16.49 6.29
C SER A 101 -6.73 -15.00 6.64
N THR A 102 -6.75 -14.16 5.62
CA THR A 102 -6.52 -12.70 5.70
C THR A 102 -7.77 -11.89 5.38
N PHE A 103 -8.60 -12.35 4.46
CA PHE A 103 -9.73 -11.58 3.91
C PHE A 103 -11.11 -12.18 4.18
N ASP A 104 -11.23 -13.20 5.03
CA ASP A 104 -12.51 -13.89 5.31
C ASP A 104 -13.61 -12.94 5.81
N HIS A 105 -13.23 -11.88 6.52
CA HIS A 105 -14.14 -10.84 6.99
C HIS A 105 -14.81 -10.02 5.87
N LEU A 106 -14.32 -10.13 4.62
CA LEU A 106 -14.89 -9.51 3.44
C LEU A 106 -15.81 -10.44 2.66
N LEU A 107 -15.80 -11.75 2.93
CA LEU A 107 -16.62 -12.70 2.19
C LEU A 107 -18.11 -12.30 2.27
N HIS A 108 -18.78 -12.26 1.11
CA HIS A 108 -20.17 -11.82 0.94
C HIS A 108 -20.45 -10.33 1.22
N LYS A 109 -19.45 -9.54 1.63
CA LYS A 109 -19.62 -8.10 1.79
C LYS A 109 -19.67 -7.38 0.45
N THR A 110 -20.37 -6.25 0.47
CA THR A 110 -20.38 -5.29 -0.63
C THR A 110 -19.35 -4.20 -0.34
N ILE A 111 -18.44 -3.96 -1.27
CA ILE A 111 -17.36 -2.97 -1.13
C ILE A 111 -17.26 -2.11 -2.40
N ASP A 112 -16.80 -0.89 -2.22
CA ASP A 112 -16.49 0.02 -3.33
C ASP A 112 -15.01 -0.14 -3.70
N VAL A 113 -14.72 -0.27 -5.00
CA VAL A 113 -13.37 -0.49 -5.55
C VAL A 113 -13.09 0.43 -6.71
N LEU A 114 -11.82 0.73 -6.97
CA LEU A 114 -11.33 1.43 -8.16
C LEU A 114 -10.56 0.45 -9.03
N VAL A 115 -10.94 0.32 -10.30
CA VAL A 115 -10.23 -0.50 -11.28
C VAL A 115 -9.05 0.28 -11.83
N THR A 116 -7.85 -0.30 -11.76
CA THR A 116 -6.60 0.39 -12.16
C THR A 116 -5.77 -0.39 -13.17
N ASP A 117 -5.93 -1.71 -13.22
CA ASP A 117 -5.07 -2.56 -14.05
C ASP A 117 -5.83 -3.82 -14.52
N SER A 118 -5.17 -4.64 -15.32
CA SER A 118 -5.65 -5.93 -15.78
C SER A 118 -4.56 -6.98 -15.66
N THR A 119 -4.93 -8.23 -15.40
CA THR A 119 -3.97 -9.33 -15.35
C THR A 119 -3.39 -9.58 -16.73
N VAL A 120 -2.07 -9.68 -16.84
CA VAL A 120 -1.45 -10.37 -17.97
C VAL A 120 -1.75 -11.87 -17.83
N LEU A 121 -2.15 -12.53 -18.92
CA LEU A 121 -2.57 -13.93 -18.98
C LEU A 121 -1.75 -14.82 -18.01
N SER A 122 -2.34 -15.15 -16.85
CA SER A 122 -1.62 -15.91 -15.82
C SER A 122 -1.44 -17.38 -16.20
N ARG A 123 -2.26 -17.86 -17.15
CA ARG A 123 -2.18 -19.18 -17.77
C ARG A 123 -2.57 -19.06 -19.26
N PRO A 124 -1.96 -19.86 -20.16
CA PRO A 124 -2.41 -19.94 -21.55
C PRO A 124 -3.92 -20.28 -21.61
N GLY A 125 -4.71 -19.42 -22.24
CA GLY A 125 -6.15 -19.64 -22.46
C GLY A 125 -7.11 -19.19 -21.34
N ALA A 126 -6.62 -18.65 -20.22
CA ALA A 126 -7.51 -18.01 -19.24
C ALA A 126 -7.91 -16.61 -19.72
N PRO A 127 -9.19 -16.18 -19.62
CA PRO A 127 -9.56 -14.81 -19.96
C PRO A 127 -8.83 -13.84 -19.01
N PRO A 128 -8.43 -12.65 -19.50
CA PRO A 128 -7.90 -11.61 -18.62
C PRO A 128 -8.93 -11.27 -17.55
N GLN A 129 -8.46 -10.80 -16.40
CA GLN A 129 -9.28 -10.27 -15.31
C GLN A 129 -8.87 -8.83 -15.05
N LEU A 130 -9.79 -8.04 -14.50
CA LEU A 130 -9.48 -6.70 -14.04
C LEU A 130 -8.99 -6.73 -12.60
N ILE A 131 -8.06 -5.84 -12.29
CA ILE A 131 -7.50 -5.64 -10.96
C ILE A 131 -8.02 -4.31 -10.43
N ALA A 132 -8.71 -4.40 -9.30
CA ALA A 132 -9.25 -3.26 -8.58
C ALA A 132 -8.78 -3.25 -7.13
N HIS A 133 -8.86 -2.08 -6.48
CA HIS A 133 -8.50 -1.92 -5.08
C HIS A 133 -9.57 -1.15 -4.31
N ASN A 134 -9.86 -1.56 -3.08
CA ASN A 134 -10.66 -0.76 -2.15
C ASN A 134 -9.78 0.26 -1.40
N LYS A 135 -10.37 1.03 -0.48
CA LYS A 135 -9.61 2.01 0.34
C LYS A 135 -8.52 1.38 1.21
N GLY A 136 -8.74 0.15 1.69
CA GLY A 136 -7.74 -0.64 2.43
C GLY A 136 -6.66 -1.26 1.54
N TYR A 137 -6.67 -0.97 0.23
CA TYR A 137 -5.76 -1.50 -0.78
C TYR A 137 -5.83 -3.03 -0.96
N VAL A 138 -6.97 -3.64 -0.61
CA VAL A 138 -7.24 -5.06 -0.91
C VAL A 138 -7.34 -5.24 -2.41
N GLN A 139 -6.55 -6.16 -2.95
CA GLN A 139 -6.62 -6.51 -4.36
C GLN A 139 -7.89 -7.33 -4.65
N VAL A 140 -8.72 -6.82 -5.55
CA VAL A 140 -9.99 -7.42 -5.98
C VAL A 140 -9.89 -7.77 -7.45
N LEU A 141 -10.09 -9.05 -7.77
CA LEU A 141 -10.14 -9.54 -9.14
C LEU A 141 -11.59 -9.59 -9.61
N LEU A 142 -11.83 -8.99 -10.79
CA LEU A 142 -13.14 -8.85 -11.39
C LEU A 142 -13.18 -9.46 -12.80
N PRO A 143 -14.37 -9.91 -13.27
CA PRO A 143 -14.57 -10.27 -14.67
C PRO A 143 -14.16 -9.12 -15.60
N TYR A 144 -13.50 -9.44 -16.71
CA TYR A 144 -13.03 -8.43 -17.64
C TYR A 144 -14.19 -7.83 -18.45
N LYS A 145 -14.33 -6.50 -18.35
CA LYS A 145 -15.08 -5.67 -19.29
C LYS A 145 -14.33 -4.36 -19.47
N GLU A 146 -14.06 -3.98 -20.71
CA GLU A 146 -13.24 -2.80 -21.02
C GLU A 146 -13.79 -1.50 -20.41
N GLU A 147 -15.12 -1.36 -20.37
CA GLU A 147 -15.84 -0.23 -19.76
C GLU A 147 -15.58 -0.01 -18.26
N TYR A 148 -15.04 -1.00 -17.56
CA TYR A 148 -14.74 -0.90 -16.13
C TYR A 148 -13.38 -0.28 -15.85
N MET A 149 -12.49 -0.20 -16.84
CA MET A 149 -11.14 0.34 -16.62
C MET A 149 -11.19 1.81 -16.20
N GLY A 150 -10.52 2.15 -15.08
CA GLY A 150 -10.52 3.50 -14.52
C GLY A 150 -11.81 3.89 -13.80
N CYS A 151 -12.79 2.99 -13.69
CA CYS A 151 -14.06 3.25 -13.03
C CYS A 151 -14.05 2.85 -11.55
N ARG A 152 -14.87 3.52 -10.74
CA ARG A 152 -15.25 3.03 -9.43
C ARG A 152 -16.47 2.13 -9.56
N LEU A 153 -16.42 0.98 -8.92
CA LEU A 153 -17.46 -0.04 -8.96
C LEU A 153 -17.89 -0.39 -7.54
N ARG A 154 -19.17 -0.73 -7.39
CA ARG A 154 -19.65 -1.47 -6.22
C ARG A 154 -19.67 -2.94 -6.57
N VAL A 155 -19.02 -3.75 -5.74
CA VAL A 155 -18.82 -5.18 -6.00
C VAL A 155 -19.17 -5.99 -4.77
N ARG A 156 -19.61 -7.24 -4.97
CA ARG A 156 -19.85 -8.21 -3.91
C ARG A 156 -18.79 -9.29 -3.94
N VAL A 157 -18.09 -9.46 -2.82
CA VAL A 157 -17.04 -10.48 -2.69
C VAL A 157 -17.66 -11.88 -2.68
N THR A 158 -17.23 -12.73 -3.61
CA THR A 158 -17.74 -14.09 -3.79
C THR A 158 -16.79 -15.16 -3.26
N ALA A 159 -15.47 -14.88 -3.26
CA ALA A 159 -14.48 -15.78 -2.70
C ALA A 159 -13.26 -15.01 -2.18
N THR A 160 -12.55 -15.63 -1.24
CA THR A 160 -11.32 -15.09 -0.65
C THR A 160 -10.15 -16.00 -0.97
N SER A 161 -8.99 -15.39 -1.21
CA SER A 161 -7.70 -16.07 -1.33
C SER A 161 -6.74 -15.47 -0.31
N LYS A 162 -5.49 -15.96 -0.28
CA LYS A 162 -4.46 -15.46 0.64
C LYS A 162 -4.07 -14.00 0.35
N PHE A 163 -4.06 -13.61 -0.92
CA PHE A 163 -3.50 -12.34 -1.39
C PHE A 163 -4.50 -11.42 -2.10
N TYR A 164 -5.66 -11.95 -2.48
CA TYR A 164 -6.69 -11.21 -3.20
C TYR A 164 -8.07 -11.77 -2.87
N VAL A 165 -9.11 -11.07 -3.31
CA VAL A 165 -10.49 -11.56 -3.30
C VAL A 165 -11.07 -11.56 -4.70
N LEU A 166 -12.05 -12.43 -4.94
CA LEU A 166 -12.86 -12.45 -6.16
C LEU A 166 -14.19 -11.79 -5.88
N ALA A 167 -14.71 -11.01 -6.82
CA ALA A 167 -15.98 -10.33 -6.66
C ALA A 167 -16.77 -10.23 -7.97
N ASP A 168 -18.09 -10.17 -7.83
CA ASP A 168 -19.01 -9.85 -8.92
C ASP A 168 -19.38 -8.37 -8.86
N VAL A 169 -19.49 -7.73 -10.03
CA VAL A 169 -19.87 -6.32 -10.13
C VAL A 169 -21.38 -6.17 -9.94
N LEU A 170 -21.78 -5.26 -9.05
CA LEU A 170 -23.18 -4.91 -8.81
C LEU A 170 -23.58 -3.62 -9.52
N GLU A 171 -22.74 -2.59 -9.45
CA GLU A 171 -23.08 -1.23 -9.90
C GLU A 171 -21.82 -0.46 -10.35
N LEU A 172 -21.96 0.37 -11.39
CA LEU A 172 -20.94 1.34 -11.81
C LEU A 172 -21.17 2.67 -11.06
N LEU A 173 -20.21 3.10 -10.25
CA LEU A 173 -20.33 4.30 -9.41
C LEU A 173 -19.80 5.56 -10.10
N THR A 174 -18.78 5.42 -10.96
CA THR A 174 -18.24 6.52 -11.77
C THR A 174 -17.95 6.04 -13.18
N LEU A 175 -18.19 6.91 -14.17
CA LEU A 175 -17.79 6.67 -15.56
C LEU A 175 -16.26 6.81 -15.71
N ALA A 176 -15.71 6.09 -16.70
CA ALA A 176 -14.31 6.17 -17.06
C ALA A 176 -13.94 7.63 -17.40
N PRO A 177 -12.72 8.09 -17.15
CA PRO A 177 -12.30 9.46 -17.49
C PRO A 177 -12.55 9.83 -18.96
N SER A 178 -12.46 8.86 -19.88
CA SER A 178 -12.77 9.02 -21.31
C SER A 178 -14.26 9.24 -21.61
N GLN A 179 -15.13 8.89 -20.67
CA GLN A 179 -16.59 8.96 -20.77
C GLN A 179 -17.19 10.03 -19.84
N GLN A 180 -16.36 10.70 -19.03
CA GLN A 180 -16.81 11.83 -18.22
C GLN A 180 -17.01 13.05 -19.13
N PRO A 181 -18.16 13.75 -19.04
CA PRO A 181 -18.31 15.03 -19.71
C PRO A 181 -17.24 15.98 -19.19
N TYR A 182 -16.51 16.63 -20.09
CA TYR A 182 -15.51 17.64 -19.72
C TYR A 182 -16.19 18.74 -18.90
N THR A 183 -15.90 18.76 -17.60
CA THR A 183 -16.21 19.89 -16.72
C THR A 183 -14.94 20.72 -16.57
N PRO A 184 -14.86 21.92 -17.17
CA PRO A 184 -13.70 22.77 -17.01
C PRO A 184 -13.49 23.08 -15.52
N ASN A 185 -12.26 22.87 -15.04
CA ASN A 185 -11.88 23.10 -13.65
C ASN A 185 -11.92 24.61 -13.36
N THR A 186 -13.03 25.10 -12.78
CA THR A 186 -13.31 26.52 -12.60
C THR A 186 -12.27 27.22 -11.73
N LYS A 187 -11.68 26.50 -10.76
CA LYS A 187 -10.61 27.03 -9.88
C LYS A 187 -9.31 27.31 -10.63
N MET A 188 -8.95 26.44 -11.58
CA MET A 188 -7.74 26.63 -12.39
C MET A 188 -7.91 27.78 -13.39
N ALA A 189 -9.13 28.00 -13.88
CA ALA A 189 -9.45 29.13 -14.76
C ALA A 189 -9.43 30.49 -14.03
N GLU A 190 -9.83 30.54 -12.76
CA GLU A 190 -9.69 31.73 -11.91
C GLU A 190 -8.21 32.02 -11.59
N GLU A 191 -7.44 31.03 -11.15
CA GLU A 191 -6.01 31.18 -10.82
C GLU A 191 -5.17 31.64 -12.03
N VAL A 192 -5.46 31.11 -13.23
CA VAL A 192 -4.78 31.53 -14.47
C VAL A 192 -5.16 32.97 -14.86
N ARG A 193 -6.41 33.40 -14.63
CA ARG A 193 -6.82 34.81 -14.84
C ARG A 193 -6.14 35.74 -13.84
N THR A 194 -6.00 35.33 -12.58
CA THR A 194 -5.29 36.11 -11.56
C THR A 194 -3.80 36.23 -11.89
N GLN A 195 -3.14 35.15 -12.31
CA GLN A 195 -1.74 35.20 -12.74
C GLN A 195 -1.52 36.05 -13.99
N ALA A 196 -2.41 35.99 -14.97
CA ALA A 196 -2.35 36.83 -16.17
C ALA A 196 -2.54 38.33 -15.82
N ALA A 197 -3.43 38.66 -14.89
CA ALA A 197 -3.64 40.03 -14.42
C ALA A 197 -2.43 40.57 -13.62
N VAL A 198 -1.82 39.74 -12.77
CA VAL A 198 -0.61 40.11 -12.00
C VAL A 198 0.60 40.30 -12.92
N ALA A 199 0.75 39.46 -13.95
CA ALA A 199 1.80 39.62 -14.96
C ALA A 199 1.61 40.90 -15.81
N ALA A 200 0.36 41.20 -16.23
CA ALA A 200 0.06 42.43 -16.97
C ALA A 200 0.29 43.69 -16.12
N PHE A 201 0.00 43.65 -14.82
CA PHE A 201 0.30 44.75 -13.90
C PHE A 201 1.80 44.92 -13.65
N GLY A 202 2.56 43.82 -13.54
CA GLY A 202 4.01 43.85 -13.40
C GLY A 202 4.72 44.49 -14.60
N VAL A 203 4.33 44.13 -15.82
CA VAL A 203 4.88 44.71 -17.06
C VAL A 203 4.59 46.22 -17.16
N ALA A 204 3.41 46.66 -16.71
CA ALA A 204 3.04 48.09 -16.70
C ALA A 204 3.82 48.91 -15.67
N VAL A 205 4.20 48.32 -14.53
CA VAL A 205 5.05 48.98 -13.52
C VAL A 205 6.49 49.09 -14.01
N GLU A 206 7.01 48.06 -14.67
CA GLU A 206 8.40 48.03 -15.18
C GLU A 206 8.61 49.07 -16.31
N THR A 207 7.65 49.20 -17.23
CA THR A 207 7.68 50.23 -18.28
C THR A 207 7.53 51.66 -17.75
N ALA A 208 6.80 51.86 -16.65
CA ALA A 208 6.69 53.17 -16.01
C ALA A 208 7.97 53.58 -15.26
N VAL A 209 8.73 52.61 -14.71
CA VAL A 209 10.00 52.88 -14.04
C VAL A 209 11.11 53.22 -15.04
N GLU A 210 11.16 52.56 -16.20
CA GLU A 210 12.11 52.89 -17.27
C GLU A 210 11.85 54.30 -17.86
N ALA A 211 10.59 54.70 -18.03
CA ALA A 211 10.24 56.02 -18.56
C ALA A 211 10.59 57.20 -17.63
N VAL A 212 10.75 56.96 -16.32
CA VAL A 212 11.16 57.98 -15.33
C VAL A 212 12.68 58.05 -15.19
N ALA A 213 13.41 56.99 -15.58
CA ALA A 213 14.87 56.95 -15.52
C ALA A 213 15.56 57.66 -16.70
N GLU A 214 14.84 57.92 -17.80
CA GLU A 214 15.35 58.61 -19.00
C GLU A 214 14.88 60.07 -19.15
N ALA A 215 14.21 60.65 -18.14
CA ALA A 215 13.77 62.06 -18.11
C ALA A 215 14.54 62.87 -17.06
#